data_AF-A0A1Q4L4H2-F1
#
_entry.id   AF-A0A1Q4L4H2-F1
#
_cell.length_a   1.000
_cell.length_b   1.000
_cell.length_c   1.000
_cell.angle_alpha   90.00
_cell.angle_beta   90.00
_cell.angle_gamma   90.00
#
_symmetry.space_group_name_H-M   'P 1'
#
loop_
_entity.id
_entity.type
_entity.pdbx_description
1 polymer ?
#
loop_
_entity_poly.entity_id
_entity_poly.type
_entity_poly.pdbx_seq_one_letter_code
_entity_poly.pdbx_strand_id
1 'polypeptide(L)'
;MSTQYHFDNMILTSREALKNAVENDWYKKYNQYMIQEFFYIGRQFELNGITYEVLSNYARESHVEGWLYLKAIGENSYKSWISPRKVLFEEPSLKKELDEGLERANIFLEINENHVQMQLF
;
A
#
# COMPACT_ATOMS: atom_id res chain seq x y z
N MET A 1 33.60 2.21 -13.21
CA MET A 1 32.37 2.57 -12.45
C MET A 1 31.53 1.31 -12.34
N SER A 2 31.08 0.94 -11.13
CA SER A 2 30.13 -0.16 -10.95
C SER A 2 28.71 0.32 -11.26
N THR A 3 27.90 -0.53 -11.87
CA THR A 3 26.47 -0.25 -12.08
C THR A 3 25.76 -0.16 -10.74
N GLN A 4 25.03 0.92 -10.51
CA GLN A 4 24.16 1.09 -9.36
C GLN A 4 22.71 0.86 -9.78
N TYR A 5 21.99 0.08 -8.99
CA TYR A 5 20.56 -0.16 -9.14
C TYR A 5 19.83 0.51 -7.98
N HIS A 6 18.76 1.25 -8.26
CA HIS A 6 17.97 1.93 -7.27
C HIS A 6 16.63 1.21 -7.13
N PHE A 7 16.31 0.77 -5.93
CA PHE A 7 15.03 0.13 -5.62
C PHE A 7 14.55 0.62 -4.26
N ASP A 8 13.43 1.34 -4.27
CA ASP A 8 12.88 1.97 -3.06
C ASP A 8 13.93 2.87 -2.40
N ASN A 9 14.21 2.66 -1.10
CA ASN A 9 15.25 3.39 -0.35
C ASN A 9 16.64 2.71 -0.40
N MET A 10 16.86 1.75 -1.30
CA MET A 10 18.10 0.98 -1.38
C MET A 10 18.90 1.30 -2.66
N ILE A 11 20.22 1.37 -2.50
CA ILE A 11 21.19 1.39 -3.60
C ILE A 11 21.90 0.04 -3.61
N LEU A 12 21.76 -0.69 -4.72
CA LEU A 12 22.25 -2.06 -4.88
C LEU A 12 23.35 -2.08 -5.95
N THR A 13 24.40 -2.86 -5.72
CA THR A 13 25.59 -2.89 -6.59
C THR A 13 25.68 -4.12 -7.49
N SER A 14 24.70 -5.02 -7.43
CA SER A 14 24.62 -6.21 -8.29
C SER A 14 23.19 -6.49 -8.76
N ARG A 15 23.08 -7.14 -9.92
CA ARG A 15 21.79 -7.58 -10.47
C ARG A 15 21.12 -8.64 -9.59
N GLU A 16 21.90 -9.51 -8.95
CA GLU A 16 21.41 -10.52 -8.01
C GLU A 16 20.79 -9.86 -6.77
N ALA A 17 21.43 -8.83 -6.22
CA ALA A 17 20.89 -8.09 -5.09
C ALA A 17 19.57 -7.39 -5.46
N LEU A 18 19.48 -6.80 -6.66
CA LEU A 18 18.23 -6.25 -7.18
C LEU A 18 17.14 -7.31 -7.31
N LYS A 19 17.46 -8.46 -7.90
CA LYS A 19 16.51 -9.57 -8.07
C LYS A 19 15.97 -10.03 -6.71
N ASN A 20 16.84 -10.25 -5.73
CA ASN A 20 16.44 -10.65 -4.38
C ASN A 20 15.57 -9.57 -3.69
N ALA A 21 15.92 -8.29 -3.84
CA ALA A 21 15.13 -7.18 -3.28
C ALA A 21 13.73 -7.11 -3.88
N VAL A 22 13.62 -7.29 -5.20
CA VAL A 22 12.32 -7.33 -5.89
C VAL A 22 11.53 -8.57 -5.46
N GLU A 23 12.13 -9.75 -5.40
CA GLU A 23 11.45 -10.99 -4.99
C GLU A 23 10.90 -10.92 -3.57
N ASN A 24 11.63 -10.27 -2.65
CA ASN A 24 11.24 -10.10 -1.26
C ASN A 24 10.56 -8.76 -0.96
N ASP A 25 10.01 -8.09 -1.97
CA ASP A 25 9.33 -6.82 -1.77
C ASP A 25 8.06 -6.99 -0.92
N TRP A 26 8.10 -6.43 0.29
CA TRP A 26 7.02 -6.50 1.29
C TRP A 26 5.68 -5.97 0.78
N TYR A 27 5.69 -5.07 -0.20
CA TYR A 27 4.49 -4.43 -0.72
C TYR A 27 3.73 -5.34 -1.71
N LYS A 28 4.38 -6.35 -2.28
CA LYS A 28 3.78 -7.26 -3.28
C LYS A 28 2.59 -8.05 -2.79
N LYS A 29 2.46 -8.23 -1.47
CA LYS A 29 1.33 -8.95 -0.89
C LYS A 29 0.00 -8.20 -1.00
N TYR A 30 0.04 -6.89 -1.23
CA TYR A 30 -1.18 -6.10 -1.44
C TYR A 30 -1.45 -5.94 -2.93
N ASN A 31 -2.64 -6.33 -3.37
CA ASN A 31 -3.10 -5.99 -4.71
C ASN A 31 -3.63 -4.54 -4.75
N GLN A 32 -3.79 -4.01 -5.96
CA GLN A 32 -4.26 -2.65 -6.17
C GLN A 32 -5.62 -2.37 -5.51
N TYR A 33 -6.57 -3.30 -5.60
CA TYR A 33 -7.92 -3.12 -5.06
C TYR A 33 -7.89 -3.00 -3.53
N MET A 34 -7.08 -3.82 -2.85
CA MET A 34 -6.91 -3.72 -1.40
C MET A 34 -6.39 -2.34 -0.97
N ILE A 35 -5.42 -1.80 -1.70
CA ILE A 35 -4.89 -0.46 -1.42
C ILE A 35 -5.98 0.61 -1.63
N GLN A 36 -6.77 0.50 -2.69
CA GLN A 36 -7.87 1.42 -2.96
C GLN A 36 -8.99 1.36 -1.91
N GLU A 37 -9.37 0.15 -1.47
CA GLU A 37 -10.36 -0.05 -0.42
C GLU A 37 -9.86 0.44 0.93
N PHE A 38 -8.60 0.15 1.27
CA PHE A 38 -8.00 0.62 2.50
C PHE A 38 -7.92 2.14 2.52
N PHE A 39 -7.39 2.76 1.47
CA PHE A 39 -7.36 4.21 1.30
C PHE A 39 -8.59 4.72 0.54
N TYR A 40 -9.80 4.42 1.02
CA TYR A 40 -11.02 4.91 0.38
C TYR A 40 -11.11 6.45 0.38
N ILE A 41 -11.81 7.03 -0.60
CA ILE A 41 -12.00 8.48 -0.70
C ILE A 41 -12.74 9.00 0.54
N GLY A 42 -12.19 10.03 1.19
CA GLY A 42 -12.67 10.58 2.45
C GLY A 42 -12.07 9.91 3.69
N ARG A 43 -11.27 8.83 3.54
CA ARG A 43 -10.50 8.29 4.67
C ARG A 43 -9.55 9.35 5.20
N GLN A 44 -9.49 9.45 6.53
CA GLN A 44 -8.53 10.29 7.22
C GLN A 44 -7.49 9.44 7.94
N PHE A 45 -6.24 9.89 7.94
CA PHE A 45 -5.15 9.27 8.68
C PHE A 45 -4.07 10.31 9.02
N GLU A 46 -3.28 10.03 10.04
CA GLU A 46 -2.11 10.83 10.36
C GLU A 46 -0.89 10.32 9.60
N LEU A 47 -0.07 11.24 9.11
CA LEU A 47 1.23 10.97 8.52
C LEU A 47 2.19 12.08 8.95
N ASN A 48 3.27 11.73 9.64
CA ASN A 48 4.24 12.71 10.16
C ASN A 48 3.59 13.81 11.02
N GLY A 49 2.59 13.46 11.83
CA GLY A 49 1.87 14.40 12.70
C GLY A 49 0.90 15.35 11.99
N ILE A 50 0.65 15.15 10.69
CA ILE A 50 -0.35 15.91 9.92
C ILE A 50 -1.51 14.97 9.58
N THR A 51 -2.74 15.40 9.84
CA THR A 51 -3.93 14.67 9.39
C THR A 51 -4.17 14.93 7.91
N TYR A 52 -4.29 13.87 7.12
CA TYR A 52 -4.64 13.92 5.72
C TYR A 52 -6.00 13.30 5.45
N GLU A 53 -6.70 13.83 4.46
CA GLU A 53 -7.90 13.25 3.86
C GLU A 53 -7.58 12.78 2.44
N VAL A 54 -8.04 11.56 2.09
CA VAL A 54 -7.91 11.02 0.73
C VAL A 54 -8.94 11.68 -0.20
N LEU A 55 -8.46 12.41 -1.21
CA LEU A 55 -9.29 12.99 -2.27
C LEU A 55 -9.41 12.08 -3.50
N SER A 56 -8.36 11.30 -3.78
CA SER A 56 -8.34 10.28 -4.82
C SER A 56 -7.39 9.17 -4.39
N ASN A 57 -7.74 7.93 -4.67
CA ASN A 57 -7.00 6.75 -4.24
C ASN A 57 -6.37 5.97 -5.40
N TYR A 58 -6.41 6.53 -6.60
CA TYR A 58 -5.79 5.94 -7.78
C TYR A 58 -5.54 6.99 -8.87
N ALA A 59 -4.37 7.60 -8.88
CA ALA A 59 -3.97 8.45 -9.99
C ALA A 59 -3.83 7.64 -11.30
N ARG A 60 -4.26 8.23 -12.42
CA ARG A 60 -4.10 7.66 -13.78
C ARG A 60 -2.99 8.34 -14.59
N GLU A 61 -2.31 9.31 -14.00
CA GLU A 61 -1.22 10.04 -14.65
C GLU A 61 0.07 9.22 -14.57
N SER A 62 0.80 9.10 -15.69
CA SER A 62 1.91 8.15 -15.86
C SER A 62 3.06 8.27 -14.84
N HIS A 63 3.24 9.43 -14.21
CA HIS A 63 4.32 9.70 -13.27
C HIS A 63 3.91 9.50 -11.79
N VAL A 64 2.62 9.34 -11.52
CA VAL A 64 2.05 9.13 -10.18
C VAL A 64 0.99 8.03 -10.20
N GLU A 65 1.03 7.12 -11.17
CA GLU A 65 0.01 6.09 -11.33
C GLU A 65 -0.15 5.27 -10.03
N GLY A 66 -1.39 5.14 -9.57
CA GLY A 66 -1.72 4.45 -8.32
C GLY A 66 -1.42 5.24 -7.04
N TRP A 67 -0.99 6.50 -7.12
CA TRP A 67 -0.75 7.33 -5.93
C TRP A 67 -2.06 7.88 -5.35
N LEU A 68 -1.98 8.25 -4.07
CA LEU A 68 -3.05 8.93 -3.35
C LEU A 68 -2.94 10.44 -3.57
N TYR A 69 -4.06 11.08 -3.88
CA TYR A 69 -4.17 12.53 -3.77
C TYR A 69 -4.71 12.87 -2.40
N LEU A 70 -3.92 13.58 -1.60
CA LEU A 70 -4.23 13.86 -0.22
C LEU A 70 -4.43 15.36 0.00
N LYS A 71 -5.27 15.70 0.97
CA LYS A 71 -5.43 17.06 1.50
C LYS A 71 -5.01 17.07 2.97
N ALA A 72 -4.03 17.88 3.31
CA ALA A 72 -3.69 18.17 4.69
C ALA A 72 -4.82 18.98 5.34
N ILE A 73 -5.26 18.57 6.53
CA ILE A 73 -6.30 19.22 7.32
C ILE A 73 -5.65 20.13 8.36
N GLY A 74 -6.11 21.38 8.45
CA GLY A 74 -5.59 22.38 9.39
C GLY A 74 -5.40 23.76 8.76
N GLU A 75 -4.84 24.70 9.52
CA GLU A 75 -4.65 26.10 9.11
C GLU A 75 -3.77 26.25 7.85
N ASN A 76 -2.73 25.41 7.72
CA ASN A 76 -1.86 25.37 6.55
C ASN A 76 -2.24 24.22 5.61
N SER A 77 -3.51 24.17 5.18
CA SER A 77 -3.98 23.11 4.28
C SER A 77 -3.26 23.16 2.93
N TYR A 78 -2.77 22.02 2.46
CA TYR A 78 -2.21 21.86 1.12
C TYR A 78 -2.64 20.50 0.56
N LYS A 79 -2.37 20.29 -0.73
CA LYS A 79 -2.64 19.02 -1.40
C LYS A 79 -1.37 18.46 -2.00
N SER A 80 -1.23 17.14 -1.98
CA SER A 80 -0.05 16.48 -2.49
C SER A 80 -0.35 15.06 -2.95
N TRP A 81 0.43 14.60 -3.92
CA TRP A 81 0.47 13.20 -4.31
C TRP A 81 1.44 12.45 -3.41
N ILE A 82 0.98 11.34 -2.80
CA ILE A 82 1.82 10.47 -1.98
C ILE A 82 1.56 9.01 -2.38
N SER A 83 2.64 8.25 -2.60
CA SER A 83 2.54 6.81 -2.84
C SER A 83 1.99 6.10 -1.59
N PRO A 84 0.98 5.22 -1.72
CA PRO A 84 0.48 4.45 -0.58
C PRO A 84 1.58 3.59 0.07
N ARG A 85 2.56 3.12 -0.71
CA ARG A 85 3.77 2.43 -0.19
C ARG A 85 4.50 3.30 0.83
N LYS A 86 4.68 4.59 0.52
CA LYS A 86 5.37 5.54 1.42
C LYS A 86 4.57 5.74 2.71
N VAL A 87 3.25 5.91 2.61
CA VAL A 87 2.37 6.05 3.78
C VAL A 87 2.49 4.82 4.69
N LEU A 88 2.37 3.62 4.13
CA LEU A 88 2.44 2.37 4.90
C LEU A 88 3.84 2.07 5.44
N PHE A 89 4.88 2.63 4.84
CA PHE A 89 6.25 2.54 5.35
C PHE A 89 6.47 3.50 6.53
N GLU A 90 6.01 4.74 6.42
CA GLU A 90 6.18 5.78 7.45
C GLU A 90 5.23 5.60 8.64
N GLU A 91 4.08 4.96 8.44
CA GLU A 91 3.05 4.74 9.47
C GLU A 91 2.78 3.23 9.68
N PRO A 92 3.58 2.55 10.53
CA PRO A 92 3.45 1.11 10.78
C PRO A 92 2.08 0.68 11.33
N SER A 93 1.36 1.59 11.99
CA SER A 93 0.00 1.35 12.50
C SER A 93 -0.99 1.10 11.36
N LEU A 94 -0.97 1.93 10.32
CA LEU A 94 -1.79 1.75 9.12
C LEU A 94 -1.43 0.47 8.38
N LYS A 95 -0.13 0.17 8.29
CA LYS A 95 0.32 -1.10 7.71
C LYS A 95 -0.20 -2.31 8.48
N LYS A 96 -0.15 -2.25 9.82
CA LYS A 96 -0.69 -3.33 10.67
C LYS A 96 -2.20 -3.49 10.48
N GLU A 97 -2.95 -2.39 10.38
CA GLU A 97 -4.39 -2.44 10.14
C GLU A 97 -4.72 -3.10 8.79
N LEU A 98 -3.99 -2.74 7.73
CA LEU A 98 -4.13 -3.37 6.41
C LEU A 98 -3.75 -4.86 6.45
N ASP A 99 -2.67 -5.21 7.16
CA ASP A 99 -2.24 -6.60 7.36
C ASP A 99 -3.33 -7.43 8.05
N GLU A 100 -3.92 -6.92 9.13
CA GLU A 100 -5.04 -7.59 9.81
C GLU A 100 -6.29 -7.70 8.92
N GLY A 101 -6.54 -6.72 8.05
CA GLY A 101 -7.60 -6.77 7.04
C GLY A 101 -7.39 -7.93 6.06
N LEU A 102 -6.16 -8.12 5.59
CA LEU A 102 -5.80 -9.23 4.69
C LEU A 102 -6.00 -10.59 5.36
N GLU A 103 -5.53 -10.77 6.60
CA GLU A 103 -5.69 -12.03 7.32
C GLU A 103 -7.17 -12.39 7.52
N ARG A 104 -8.00 -11.40 7.89
CA ARG A 104 -9.46 -11.61 8.01
C ARG A 104 -10.11 -12.03 6.69
N ALA A 105 -9.70 -11.43 5.57
CA ALA A 105 -10.22 -11.77 4.25
C ALA A 105 -9.84 -13.19 3.84
N ASN A 106 -8.60 -13.61 4.11
CA ASN A 106 -8.13 -14.97 3.82
C ASN A 106 -8.90 -16.03 4.63
N ILE A 107 -9.11 -15.79 5.93
CA ILE A 107 -9.91 -16.69 6.79
C ILE A 107 -11.34 -16.85 6.25
N PHE A 108 -11.95 -15.76 5.76
CA PHE A 108 -13.31 -15.80 5.21
C PHE A 108 -13.39 -16.64 3.92
N LEU A 109 -12.37 -16.56 3.05
CA LEU A 109 -12.29 -17.39 1.85
C LEU A 109 -12.16 -18.87 2.20
N GLU A 110 -11.25 -19.23 3.12
CA GLU A 110 -11.07 -20.62 3.57
C GLU A 110 -12.36 -21.21 4.18
N ILE A 111 -13.08 -20.45 5.00
CA ILE A 111 -14.35 -20.91 5.59
C ILE A 111 -15.42 -21.14 4.51
N ASN A 112 -15.56 -20.23 3.55
CA ASN A 112 -16.55 -20.38 2.49
C ASN A 112 -16.22 -21.53 1.54
N GLU A 113 -14.95 -21.72 1.16
CA GLU A 113 -14.54 -22.85 0.35
C GLU A 113 -14.86 -24.18 1.05
N ASN A 114 -14.55 -24.29 2.34
CA ASN A 114 -14.90 -25.47 3.14
C ASN A 114 -16.43 -25.67 3.23
N HIS A 115 -17.21 -24.60 3.36
CA HIS A 115 -18.67 -24.69 3.42
C HIS A 115 -19.31 -25.15 2.09
N VAL A 116 -18.80 -24.65 0.95
CA VAL A 116 -19.22 -25.09 -0.39
C VAL A 116 -18.88 -26.56 -0.60
N GLN A 117 -17.71 -27.01 -0.16
CA GLN A 117 -17.35 -28.43 -0.25
C GLN A 117 -18.29 -29.30 0.58
N MET A 118 -18.69 -28.88 1.79
CA MET A 118 -19.64 -29.63 2.62
C MET A 118 -21.06 -29.73 2.05
N GLN A 119 -21.52 -28.77 1.24
CA GLN A 119 -22.86 -28.79 0.63
C GLN A 119 -22.97 -29.68 -0.62
N LEU A 120 -21.83 -30.12 -1.17
CA LEU A 120 -21.76 -30.96 -2.37
C LEU A 120 -21.72 -32.48 -2.06
N PHE A 121 -21.87 -32.87 -0.79
CA PHE A 121 -21.89 -34.27 -0.31
C PHE A 121 -23.24 -34.66 0.29
#